data_AF-A0A0R1KCE9-F1
#
_entry.id   AF-A0A0R1KCE9-F1
#
_cell.length_a   1.000
_cell.length_b   1.000
_cell.length_c   1.000
_cell.angle_alpha   90.00
_cell.angle_beta   90.00
_cell.angle_gamma   90.00
#
_symmetry.space_group_name_H-M   'P 1'
#
loop_
_entity.id
_entity.type
_entity.pdbx_description
1 polymer ?
#
loop_
_entity_poly.entity_id
_entity_poly.type
_entity_poly.pdbx_seq_one_letter_code
_entity_poly.pdbx_strand_id
1 'polypeptide(L)'
;MGKVIKPMDLYIANVPFDDISKSKFRLALVVDIYDNYVLVFKITSKYTNKSTNTKKFYYPIKYWEEAGLIKKSYVDIHKNYKIARSTVFKRPPIGRLEITDINDLYLFVQTYKNNL
;
A
#
# COMPACT_ATOMS: atom_id res chain seq x y z
N MET A 1 18.56 15.48 12.09
CA MET A 1 18.09 15.36 10.68
C MET A 1 16.78 14.57 10.66
N GLY A 2 15.68 15.19 10.26
CA GLY A 2 14.40 14.49 10.12
C GLY A 2 14.47 13.46 8.99
N LYS A 3 13.98 12.24 9.23
CA LYS A 3 13.95 11.17 8.23
C LYS A 3 13.11 11.63 7.03
N VAL A 4 13.70 11.66 5.84
CA VAL A 4 13.01 12.05 4.60
C VAL A 4 11.90 11.05 4.33
N ILE A 5 10.66 11.54 4.25
CA ILE A 5 9.48 10.75 3.91
C ILE A 5 9.54 10.45 2.41
N LYS A 6 9.44 9.17 2.02
CA LYS A 6 9.57 8.76 0.62
C LYS A 6 8.38 7.91 0.14
N PRO A 7 7.93 8.09 -1.11
CA PRO A 7 7.08 7.10 -1.76
C PRO A 7 7.70 5.70 -1.67
N MET A 8 6.86 4.68 -1.59
CA MET A 8 7.13 3.26 -1.39
C MET A 8 7.51 2.83 0.03
N ASP A 9 7.39 3.74 1.00
CA ASP A 9 7.45 3.39 2.42
C ASP A 9 6.09 2.83 2.92
N LEU A 10 6.17 1.90 3.86
CA LEU A 10 5.02 1.23 4.46
C LEU A 10 4.65 1.89 5.80
N TYR A 11 3.38 2.23 5.97
CA TYR A 11 2.86 2.88 7.18
C TYR A 11 1.62 2.17 7.72
N ILE A 12 1.28 2.45 8.98
CA ILE A 12 -0.06 2.19 9.50
C ILE A 12 -0.93 3.42 9.23
N ALA A 13 -1.92 3.28 8.34
CA ALA A 13 -2.88 4.33 8.03
C ALA A 13 -4.30 3.94 8.48
N ASN A 14 -5.09 4.94 8.88
CA ASN A 14 -6.51 4.76 9.15
C ASN A 14 -7.28 4.84 7.84
N VAL A 15 -7.54 3.68 7.19
CA VAL A 15 -8.15 3.64 5.86
C VAL A 15 -9.67 3.45 5.99
N PRO A 16 -10.50 4.29 5.35
CA PRO A 16 -11.95 4.15 5.37
C PRO A 16 -12.39 2.87 4.64
N PHE A 17 -13.53 2.31 5.06
CA PHE A 17 -14.24 1.33 4.26
C PHE A 17 -14.99 2.03 3.13
N ASP A 18 -15.16 1.35 2.00
CA ASP A 18 -15.80 1.95 0.81
C ASP A 18 -17.31 2.17 1.00
N ASP A 19 -17.98 1.31 1.81
CA ASP A 19 -19.45 1.25 1.88
C ASP A 19 -20.05 1.60 3.25
N ILE A 20 -19.22 1.86 4.26
CA ILE A 20 -19.69 2.18 5.62
C ILE A 20 -18.85 3.30 6.23
N SER A 21 -19.45 4.12 7.10
CA SER A 21 -18.77 5.16 7.89
C SER A 21 -17.95 4.56 9.04
N LYS A 22 -17.08 3.60 8.71
CA LYS A 22 -16.07 3.04 9.60
C LYS A 22 -14.71 3.14 8.90
N SER A 23 -13.66 3.12 9.68
CA SER A 23 -12.29 3.06 9.19
C SER A 23 -11.52 2.01 9.98
N LYS A 24 -10.40 1.55 9.45
CA LYS A 24 -9.54 0.58 10.13
C LYS A 24 -8.08 0.94 9.94
N PHE A 25 -7.30 0.84 11.03
CA PHE A 25 -5.85 0.88 10.95
C PHE A 25 -5.32 -0.33 10.17
N ARG A 26 -4.65 -0.05 9.06
CA ARG A 26 -4.11 -1.05 8.14
C ARG A 26 -2.71 -0.67 7.72
N LEU A 27 -1.95 -1.69 7.35
CA LEU A 27 -0.76 -1.50 6.55
C LEU A 27 -1.14 -0.84 5.23
N ALA A 28 -0.39 0.19 4.86
CA ALA A 28 -0.62 1.00 3.69
C ALA A 28 0.72 1.34 3.03
N LEU A 29 0.79 1.17 1.72
CA LEU A 29 1.92 1.60 0.90
C LEU A 29 1.69 3.05 0.49
N VAL A 30 2.55 3.98 0.89
CA VAL A 30 2.52 5.35 0.38
C VAL A 30 3.03 5.35 -1.05
N VAL A 31 2.20 5.76 -2.01
CA VAL A 31 2.59 5.78 -3.42
C VAL A 31 2.88 7.17 -3.94
N ASP A 32 2.32 8.20 -3.29
CA ASP A 32 2.55 9.59 -3.64
C ASP A 32 2.25 10.51 -2.45
N ILE A 33 2.87 11.68 -2.42
CA ILE A 33 2.83 12.62 -1.30
C ILE A 33 2.50 14.01 -1.84
N TYR A 34 1.39 14.57 -1.34
CA TYR A 34 0.97 15.94 -1.60
C TYR A 34 1.08 16.76 -0.31
N ASP A 35 0.85 18.07 -0.40
CA ASP A 35 0.99 18.97 0.75
C ASP A 35 0.15 18.53 1.95
N ASN A 36 -1.13 18.24 1.72
CA ASN A 36 -2.12 17.97 2.78
C ASN A 36 -2.50 16.49 2.92
N TYR A 37 -2.22 15.66 1.90
CA TYR A 37 -2.61 14.26 1.89
C TYR A 37 -1.55 13.38 1.23
N VAL A 38 -1.65 12.08 1.46
CA VAL A 38 -0.88 11.05 0.77
C VAL A 38 -1.82 10.13 0.03
N LEU A 39 -1.37 9.64 -1.12
CA LEU A 39 -2.02 8.53 -1.80
C LEU A 39 -1.45 7.23 -1.27
N VAL A 40 -2.34 6.30 -0.92
CA VAL A 40 -1.94 4.99 -0.43
C VAL A 40 -2.67 3.85 -1.12
N PHE A 41 -1.96 2.73 -1.29
CA PHE A 41 -2.59 1.42 -1.52
C PHE A 41 -2.71 0.64 -0.21
N LYS A 42 -3.76 -0.19 -0.08
CA LYS A 42 -3.88 -1.08 1.07
C LYS A 42 -2.89 -2.23 0.93
N ILE A 43 -2.35 -2.70 2.05
CA ILE A 43 -1.60 -3.96 2.13
C ILE A 43 -2.43 -4.99 2.91
N THR A 44 -2.48 -6.23 2.43
CA THR A 44 -3.22 -7.32 3.08
C THR A 44 -2.45 -8.63 3.04
N SER A 45 -2.53 -9.40 4.13
CA SER A 45 -2.11 -10.81 4.16
C SER A 45 -3.25 -11.76 3.77
N LYS A 46 -4.48 -11.26 3.60
CA LYS A 46 -5.69 -12.07 3.33
C LYS A 46 -5.94 -12.26 1.82
N TYR A 47 -4.93 -12.67 1.08
CA TYR A 47 -5.03 -12.91 -0.38
C TYR A 47 -5.68 -14.25 -0.71
N THR A 48 -5.36 -15.32 0.02
CA THR A 48 -5.83 -16.69 -0.26
C THR A 48 -7.34 -16.80 -0.36
N ASN A 49 -8.05 -16.07 0.51
CA ASN A 49 -9.51 -16.09 0.65
C ASN A 49 -10.24 -15.21 -0.39
N LYS A 50 -9.52 -14.60 -1.34
CA LYS A 50 -10.11 -13.75 -2.40
C LYS A 50 -10.51 -14.58 -3.61
N SER A 51 -11.59 -14.16 -4.29
CA SER A 51 -12.02 -14.75 -5.56
C SER A 51 -10.97 -14.52 -6.65
N THR A 52 -10.95 -15.38 -7.67
CA THR A 52 -10.02 -15.27 -8.80
C THR A 52 -10.11 -13.91 -9.50
N ASN A 53 -11.33 -13.42 -9.72
CA ASN A 53 -11.59 -12.11 -10.34
C ASN A 53 -11.03 -10.93 -9.52
N THR A 54 -10.89 -11.09 -8.20
CA THR A 54 -10.35 -10.06 -7.31
C THR A 54 -8.84 -10.21 -7.14
N LYS A 55 -8.29 -11.43 -7.18
CA LYS A 55 -6.85 -11.71 -7.03
C LYS A 55 -5.98 -10.98 -8.06
N LYS A 56 -6.51 -10.69 -9.25
CA LYS A 56 -5.81 -9.94 -10.31
C LYS A 56 -5.37 -8.52 -9.90
N PHE A 57 -5.94 -7.94 -8.85
CA PHE A 57 -5.57 -6.61 -8.33
C PHE A 57 -4.54 -6.66 -7.20
N TYR A 58 -3.99 -7.84 -6.87
CA TYR A 58 -3.09 -8.00 -5.75
C TYR A 58 -1.69 -8.34 -6.23
N TYR A 59 -0.79 -7.37 -6.12
CA TYR A 59 0.63 -7.59 -6.35
C TYR A 59 1.25 -8.29 -5.13
N PRO A 60 1.90 -9.45 -5.29
CA PRO A 60 2.62 -10.11 -4.19
C PRO A 60 3.90 -9.35 -3.84
N ILE A 61 4.06 -8.96 -2.58
CA ILE A 61 5.34 -8.41 -2.09
C ILE A 61 6.30 -9.58 -1.94
N LYS A 62 7.36 -9.62 -2.75
CA LYS A 62 8.33 -10.72 -2.79
C LYS A 62 9.24 -10.68 -1.57
N TYR A 63 9.77 -9.50 -1.24
CA TYR A 63 10.71 -9.26 -0.15
C TYR A 63 9.98 -8.63 1.04
N TRP A 64 8.96 -9.33 1.51
CA TRP A 64 8.07 -8.81 2.55
C TRP A 64 8.73 -8.76 3.93
N GLU A 65 9.68 -9.65 4.23
CA GLU A 65 10.45 -9.65 5.49
C GLU A 65 11.35 -8.42 5.56
N GLU A 66 12.07 -8.15 4.47
CA GLU A 66 12.96 -7.00 4.29
C GLU A 66 12.18 -5.68 4.34
N ALA A 67 10.94 -5.68 3.84
CA ALA A 67 10.02 -4.57 3.96
C ALA A 67 9.44 -4.38 5.39
N GLY A 68 9.85 -5.19 6.36
CA GLY A 68 9.44 -5.11 7.76
C GLY A 68 8.07 -5.75 8.07
N LEU A 69 7.56 -6.59 7.18
CA LEU A 69 6.30 -7.30 7.39
C LEU A 69 6.54 -8.64 8.10
N ILE A 70 5.63 -9.00 8.98
CA ILE A 70 5.71 -10.26 9.76
C ILE A 70 5.18 -11.49 9.01
N LYS A 71 4.59 -11.30 7.82
CA LYS A 71 4.08 -12.38 6.97
C LYS A 71 3.86 -11.92 5.54
N LYS A 72 3.85 -12.88 4.62
CA LYS A 72 3.53 -12.69 3.20
C LYS A 72 2.27 -11.84 3.01
N SER A 73 2.44 -10.77 2.25
CA SER A 73 1.42 -9.74 2.07
C SER A 73 1.40 -9.25 0.63
N TYR A 74 0.33 -8.55 0.27
CA TYR A 74 0.04 -8.13 -1.09
C TYR A 74 -0.40 -6.68 -1.11
N VAL A 75 0.04 -5.93 -2.12
CA VAL A 75 -0.44 -4.56 -2.40
C VAL A 75 -1.73 -4.67 -3.21
N ASP A 76 -2.80 -4.08 -2.68
CA ASP A 76 -4.10 -3.99 -3.34
C ASP A 76 -4.15 -2.74 -4.23
N ILE A 77 -4.02 -2.94 -5.55
CA ILE A 77 -4.01 -1.85 -6.53
C ILE A 77 -5.40 -1.48 -7.03
N HIS A 78 -6.45 -2.15 -6.56
CA HIS A 78 -7.82 -1.94 -7.06
C HIS A 78 -8.28 -0.49 -6.88
N LYS A 79 -7.86 0.15 -5.77
CA LYS A 79 -8.18 1.53 -5.45
C LYS A 79 -7.09 2.16 -4.59
N ASN A 80 -6.77 3.43 -4.86
CA ASN A 80 -5.97 4.25 -3.96
C ASN A 80 -6.86 5.10 -3.03
N TYR A 81 -6.30 5.51 -1.90
CA TYR A 81 -6.99 6.31 -0.89
C TYR A 81 -6.19 7.57 -0.59
N LYS A 82 -6.88 8.71 -0.53
CA LYS A 82 -6.34 9.96 -0.03
C LYS A 82 -6.47 9.97 1.49
N ILE A 83 -5.34 10.01 2.20
CA ILE A 83 -5.32 10.06 3.67
C ILE A 83 -4.58 11.31 4.11
N ALA A 84 -5.09 12.00 5.13
CA ALA A 84 -4.45 13.20 5.67
C ALA A 84 -3.00 12.93 6.06
N ARG A 85 -2.08 13.71 5.49
CA ARG A 85 -0.63 13.56 5.66
C ARG A 85 -0.23 13.55 7.13
N SER A 86 -0.82 14.47 7.89
CA SER A 86 -0.62 14.62 9.34
C SER A 86 -1.03 13.40 10.16
N THR A 87 -1.82 12.49 9.62
CA THR A 87 -2.25 11.27 10.32
C THR A 87 -1.37 10.07 10.01
N VAL A 88 -0.91 9.94 8.77
CA VAL A 88 -0.05 8.82 8.33
C VAL A 88 1.35 8.95 8.93
N PHE A 89 1.90 10.17 8.94
CA PHE A 89 3.27 10.42 9.37
C PHE A 89 3.43 10.72 10.86
N LYS A 90 2.40 10.46 11.68
CA LYS A 90 2.52 10.53 13.16
C LYS A 90 3.45 9.47 13.73
N ARG A 91 3.70 8.40 12.98
CA ARG A 91 4.57 7.28 13.36
C ARG A 91 5.63 7.09 12.28
N PRO A 92 6.81 6.55 12.63
CA PRO A 92 7.81 6.18 11.63
C PRO A 92 7.26 5.11 10.68
N PRO A 93 7.81 5.00 9.45
CA PRO A 93 7.49 3.90 8.57
C PRO A 93 7.89 2.58 9.20
N ILE A 94 7.13 1.52 8.90
CA ILE A 94 7.41 0.14 9.29
C ILE A 94 8.64 -0.37 8.53
N GLY A 95 8.73 0.00 7.27
CA GLY A 95 9.78 -0.41 6.35
C GLY A 95 9.50 0.17 4.98
N ARG A 96 10.13 -0.42 3.96
CA ARG A 96 10.10 0.06 2.58
C ARG A 96 10.09 -1.13 1.64
N LEU A 97 9.38 -1.03 0.52
CA LEU A 97 9.50 -2.03 -0.53
C LEU A 97 10.94 -2.08 -1.08
N GLU A 98 11.42 -3.28 -1.37
CA GLU A 98 12.67 -3.47 -2.10
C GLU A 98 12.55 -2.92 -3.53
N ILE A 99 13.68 -2.51 -4.11
CA ILE A 99 13.70 -1.89 -5.44
C ILE A 99 13.09 -2.79 -6.53
N THR A 100 13.30 -4.10 -6.39
CA THR A 100 12.70 -5.13 -7.24
C THR A 100 11.17 -5.13 -7.13
N ASP A 101 10.64 -5.10 -5.90
CA ASP A 101 9.20 -5.02 -5.65
C ASP A 101 8.61 -3.69 -6.18
N ILE A 102 9.34 -2.58 -6.08
CA ILE A 102 8.92 -1.28 -6.61
C ILE A 102 8.79 -1.33 -8.14
N ASN A 103 9.81 -1.85 -8.83
CA ASN A 103 9.82 -1.93 -10.29
C ASN A 103 8.72 -2.86 -10.81
N ASP A 104 8.56 -4.02 -10.18
CA ASP A 104 7.55 -4.99 -10.57
C ASP A 104 6.12 -4.49 -10.27
N LEU A 105 5.92 -3.82 -9.14
CA LEU A 105 4.63 -3.17 -8.84
C LEU A 105 4.29 -2.11 -9.88
N TYR A 106 5.27 -1.31 -10.32
CA TYR A 106 5.08 -0.33 -11.38
C TYR A 106 4.59 -1.01 -12.67
N LEU A 107 5.29 -2.05 -13.13
CA LEU A 107 4.89 -2.82 -14.32
C LEU A 107 3.50 -3.45 -14.17
N PHE A 108 3.20 -3.98 -12.98
CA PHE A 108 1.92 -4.58 -12.65
C PHE A 108 0.77 -3.57 -12.76
N VAL A 109 0.95 -2.36 -12.22
CA VAL A 109 -0.04 -1.27 -12.30
C VAL A 109 -0.23 -0.78 -13.73
N GLN A 110 0.83 -0.66 -14.53
CA GLN A 110 0.73 -0.23 -15.93
C GLN A 110 -0.02 -1.26 -16.77
N THR A 111 0.30 -2.55 -16.58
CA THR A 111 -0.41 -3.64 -17.25
C THR A 111 -1.91 -3.59 -16.95
N TYR A 112 -2.28 -3.33 -15.69
CA TYR A 112 -3.68 -3.21 -15.33
C TYR A 112 -4.37 -2.02 -16.01
N LYS A 113 -3.76 -0.82 -16.00
CA LYS A 113 -4.34 0.38 -16.61
C LYS A 113 -4.58 0.24 -18.12
N ASN A 114 -3.71 -0.48 -18.81
CA ASN A 114 -3.83 -0.70 -20.26
C ASN A 114 -4.91 -1.74 -20.63
N ASN A 115 -5.41 -2.51 -19.66
CA ASN A 115 -6.45 -3.52 -19.84
C ASN A 115 -7.83 -3.07 -19.31
N LEU A 116 -7.97 -1.78 -18.98
CA LEU A 116 -9.23 -1.10 -18.68
C LEU A 116 -9.75 -0.38 -19.92
#